data_AF-D5CT52-F1
#
_entry.id   AF-D5CT52-F1
#
_cell.length_a   1.000
_cell.length_b   1.000
_cell.length_c   1.000
_cell.angle_alpha   90.00
_cell.angle_beta   90.00
_cell.angle_gamma   90.00
#
_symmetry.space_group_name_H-M   'P 1'
#
loop_
_entity.id
_entity.type
_entity.pdbx_description
1 polymer ?
#
loop_
_entity_poly.entity_id
_entity_poly.type
_entity_poly.pdbx_seq_one_letter_code
_entity_poly.pdbx_strand_id
1 'polypeptide(L)' 'MAKNDQTPAYVLVVVLPFGDYQRGDRITDQPTIDKVLAGENAHHCHKVAA' A
#
# COMPACT_ATOMS: atom_id res chain seq x y z
N MET A 1 24.76 3.64 -8.06
CA MET A 1 23.40 3.07 -8.19
C MET A 1 22.58 3.71 -7.08
N ALA A 2 21.73 4.68 -7.41
CA ALA A 2 21.00 5.45 -6.40
C ALA A 2 20.10 4.51 -5.61
N LYS A 3 20.31 4.42 -4.30
CA LYS A 3 19.29 3.90 -3.38
C LYS A 3 18.15 4.91 -3.45
N ASN A 4 17.01 4.54 -4.01
CA ASN A 4 15.79 5.33 -3.89
C ASN A 4 15.44 5.38 -2.40
N ASP A 5 15.95 6.40 -1.71
CA ASP A 5 15.58 6.82 -0.35
C ASP A 5 14.20 7.50 -0.40
N GLN A 6 13.25 6.87 -1.08
CA GLN A 6 11.86 7.33 -1.09
C GLN A 6 11.15 6.50 -0.04
N THR A 7 11.25 6.95 1.20
CA THR A 7 10.21 6.62 2.17
C THR A 7 8.88 6.98 1.51
N PRO A 8 7.93 6.04 1.38
CA PRO A 8 6.65 6.35 0.75
C PRO A 8 6.04 7.55 1.47
N ALA A 9 5.68 8.61 0.74
CA ALA A 9 4.99 9.76 1.33
C ALA A 9 3.63 9.36 1.95
N TYR A 10 3.13 8.17 1.56
CA TYR A 10 1.90 7.59 2.05
C TYR A 10 2.02 6.07 2.12
N VAL A 11 1.33 5.49 3.10
CA VAL A 11 1.13 4.05 3.26
C VAL A 11 -0.31 3.70 2.87
N LEU A 12 -0.55 2.45 2.51
CA LEU A 12 -1.91 1.95 2.33
C LEU A 12 -2.35 1.24 3.60
N VAL A 13 -3.53 1.59 4.10
CA VAL A 13 -4.21 0.86 5.17
C VAL A 13 -5.34 0.08 4.57
N VAL A 14 -5.33 -1.24 4.78
CA VAL A 14 -6.33 -2.15 4.24
C VAL A 14 -7.64 -1.96 4.99
N VAL A 15 -8.70 -1.57 4.29
CA VAL A 15 -10.04 -1.36 4.86
C VAL A 15 -10.98 -2.54 4.57
N LEU A 16 -10.72 -3.27 3.49
CA LEU A 16 -11.40 -4.52 3.13
C LEU A 16 -10.33 -5.61 2.97
N PRO A 17 -10.46 -6.77 3.61
CA PRO A 17 -9.46 -7.83 3.50
C PRO A 17 -9.40 -8.38 2.07
N PHE A 18 -8.18 -8.67 1.59
CA PHE A 18 -7.95 -9.26 0.27
C PHE A 18 -6.65 -10.05 0.26
N GLY A 19 -6.62 -11.18 -0.46
CA GLY A 19 -5.47 -12.08 -0.45
C GLY A 19 -5.11 -12.48 0.99
N ASP A 20 -3.87 -12.22 1.39
CA ASP A 20 -3.37 -12.43 2.76
C ASP A 20 -3.50 -11.20 3.67
N TYR A 21 -3.91 -10.05 3.14
CA TYR A 21 -4.03 -8.81 3.91
C TYR A 21 -5.36 -8.74 4.65
N GLN A 22 -5.28 -8.47 5.95
CA GLN A 22 -6.44 -8.28 6.81
C GLN A 22 -6.82 -6.81 6.93
N ARG A 23 -8.06 -6.55 7.33
CA ARG A 23 -8.47 -5.17 7.63
C ARG A 23 -7.63 -4.60 8.77
N GLY A 24 -7.01 -3.44 8.52
CA GLY A 24 -6.10 -2.77 9.45
C GLY A 24 -4.62 -3.00 9.15
N ASP A 25 -4.28 -3.92 8.25
CA ASP A 25 -2.90 -4.10 7.80
C ASP A 25 -2.37 -2.85 7.09
N ARG A 26 -1.07 -2.61 7.23
CA ARG A 26 -0.40 -1.46 6.63
C ARG A 26 0.60 -1.94 5.60
N ILE A 27 0.41 -1.48 4.37
CA ILE A 27 1.33 -1.71 3.28
C ILE A 27 2.21 -0.47 3.16
N THR A 28 3.47 -0.64 3.56
CA THR A 28 4.50 0.41 3.52
C THR A 28 5.52 0.17 2.40
N ASP A 29 5.37 -0.91 1.65
CA ASP A 29 6.28 -1.28 0.58
C ASP A 29 5.81 -0.65 -0.74
N GLN A 30 6.60 0.27 -1.29
CA GLN A 30 6.25 1.01 -2.50
C GLN A 30 5.87 0.11 -3.69
N PRO A 31 6.62 -0.95 -4.07
CA PRO A 31 6.22 -1.81 -5.18
C PRO A 31 4.90 -2.55 -4.90
N THR A 32 4.62 -2.89 -3.64
CA THR A 32 3.32 -3.46 -3.26
C THR A 32 2.21 -2.42 -3.35
N ILE A 33 2.45 -1.20 -2.88
CA ILE A 33 1.50 -0.08 -2.99
C ILE A 33 1.13 0.16 -4.46
N ASP A 34 2.11 0.24 -5.35
CA ASP A 34 1.88 0.44 -6.79
C ASP A 34 1.08 -0.72 -7.40
N LYS A 35 1.37 -1.98 -7.05
CA LYS A 35 0.60 -3.13 -7.51
C LYS A 35 -0.86 -3.09 -7.03
N VAL A 36 -1.08 -2.77 -5.76
CA VAL A 36 -2.43 -2.71 -5.17
C VAL A 36 -3.23 -1.58 -5.80
N LEU A 37 -2.62 -0.41 -6.01
CA LEU A 37 -3.26 0.75 -6.62
C LEU A 37 -3.50 0.59 -8.13
N ALA A 38 -2.65 -0.17 -8.82
CA ALA A 38 -2.84 -0.48 -10.24
C ALA A 38 -3.88 -1.59 -10.50
N GLY A 39 -4.24 -2.35 -9.46
CA GLY A 39 -5.21 -3.44 -9.54
C GLY A 39 -6.61 -3.08 -9.04
N GLU A 40 -7.49 -4.09 -9.02
CA GLU A 40 -8.87 -3.97 -8.53
C GLU A 40 -8.95 -3.71 -7.00
N ASN A 41 -7.89 -4.05 -6.27
CA ASN A 41 -7.79 -3.88 -4.81
C ASN A 41 -7.50 -2.43 -4.38
N ALA A 42 -7.37 -1.48 -5.32
CA ALA A 42 -7.13 -0.08 -5.00
C ALA A 42 -8.20 0.51 -4.07
N HIS A 43 -9.46 0.09 -4.25
CA HIS A 43 -10.60 0.51 -3.43
C HIS A 43 -10.69 -0.22 -2.08
N HIS A 44 -9.89 -1.27 -1.89
CA HIS A 44 -9.82 -2.02 -0.62
C HIS A 44 -8.85 -1.38 0.37
N CYS A 45 -8.14 -0.33 -0.04
CA CYS A 45 -7.14 0.36 0.75
C CYS A 45 -7.43 1.86 0.84
N HIS A 46 -7.07 2.46 1.97
CA HIS A 46 -7.02 3.92 2.14
C HIS A 46 -5.58 4.39 2.12
N LYS A 47 -5.30 5.46 1.37
CA LYS A 47 -4.01 6.16 1.42
C LYS A 47 -3.95 7.00 2.70
N VAL A 48 -2.91 6.79 3.49
CA VAL A 48 -2.65 7.53 4.73
C VAL A 48 -1.25 8.12 4.63
N ALA A 49 -1.07 9.39 4.99
CA ALA A 49 0.25 10.00 5.06
C ALA A 49 1.13 9.21 6.04
N ALA A 50 2.36 8.89 5.64
CA ALA A 50 3.31 8.11 6.43
C ALA A 50 3.81 8.89 7.65
#